data_AF-A0A2R6HWG9-F1
#
_entry.id   AF-A0A2R6HWG9-F1
#
_cell.length_a   1.000
_cell.length_b   1.000
_cell.length_c   1.000
_cell.angle_alpha   90.00
_cell.angle_beta   90.00
_cell.angle_gamma   90.00
#
_symmetry.space_group_name_H-M   'P 1'
#
loop_
_entity.id
_entity.type
_entity.pdbx_description
1 polymer ?
#
loop_
_entity_poly.entity_id
_entity_poly.type
_entity_poly.pdbx_seq_one_letter_code
_entity_poly.pdbx_strand_id
1 'polypeptide(L)'
;MSEDGRAERAGGPADPDPPGRDGPERTGGEGEGFVGDGRTKHVTVITREGERREHGDVYVKHSADAFLVSPTFEFPDGETTRYGKADCERVTVTQHHSSCFITTTRVRSG
;
A
#
# COMPACT_ATOMS: atom_id res chain seq x y z
N MET A 1 -9.82 68.26 16.46
CA MET A 1 -10.08 66.99 15.76
C MET A 1 -9.80 65.91 16.81
N SER A 2 -10.75 65.66 17.72
CA SER A 2 -11.95 64.80 17.59
C SER A 2 -11.68 63.45 18.25
N GLU A 3 -12.36 63.23 19.37
CA GLU A 3 -12.62 61.95 20.02
C GLU A 3 -13.47 61.04 19.12
N ASP A 4 -13.26 59.73 19.26
CA ASP A 4 -14.22 58.61 19.32
C ASP A 4 -13.43 57.34 18.93
N GLY A 5 -13.40 56.24 19.68
CA GLY A 5 -14.52 55.68 20.41
C GLY A 5 -15.03 54.45 19.65
N ARG A 6 -15.01 53.32 20.35
CA ARG A 6 -15.83 52.12 20.12
C ARG A 6 -15.29 51.01 19.20
N ALA A 7 -14.97 49.92 19.91
CA ALA A 7 -14.86 48.56 19.40
C ALA A 7 -16.17 48.05 18.79
N GLU A 8 -16.07 47.27 17.73
CA GLU A 8 -17.01 46.19 17.45
C GLU A 8 -16.25 44.88 17.23
N ARG A 9 -16.44 43.96 18.18
CA ARG A 9 -16.17 42.54 17.99
C ARG A 9 -17.30 41.96 17.14
N ALA A 10 -16.95 41.40 16.00
CA ALA A 10 -17.66 40.32 15.32
C ALA A 10 -16.54 39.40 14.80
N GLY A 11 -16.50 38.10 14.98
CA GLY A 11 -17.51 37.13 15.34
C GLY A 11 -17.09 35.84 14.64
N GLY A 12 -16.31 35.01 15.33
CA GLY A 12 -16.18 33.58 15.04
C GLY A 12 -15.24 33.14 13.89
N PRO A 13 -14.46 32.06 14.09
CA PRO A 13 -13.53 31.53 13.11
C PRO A 13 -14.24 30.56 12.16
N ALA A 14 -13.82 30.57 10.91
CA ALA A 14 -13.87 29.39 10.07
C ALA A 14 -12.66 29.51 9.14
N ASP A 15 -11.49 29.14 9.65
CA ASP A 15 -10.51 28.54 8.75
C ASP A 15 -11.28 27.45 8.02
N PRO A 16 -11.41 27.49 6.68
CA PRO A 16 -11.86 26.32 5.99
C PRO A 16 -10.85 25.24 6.35
N ASP A 17 -11.31 24.19 7.04
CA ASP A 17 -10.59 22.93 7.06
C ASP A 17 -10.10 22.69 5.63
N PRO A 18 -8.79 22.43 5.41
CA PRO A 18 -8.38 21.96 4.10
C PRO A 18 -9.30 20.77 3.81
N PRO A 19 -10.05 20.77 2.68
CA PRO A 19 -10.94 19.67 2.38
C PRO A 19 -10.09 18.42 2.53
N GLY A 20 -10.60 17.52 3.38
CA GLY A 20 -9.92 16.29 3.73
C GLY A 20 -9.22 15.78 2.50
N ARG A 21 -7.92 15.54 2.61
CA ARG A 21 -7.17 14.84 1.58
C ARG A 21 -7.59 13.36 1.60
N ASP A 22 -8.89 13.11 1.59
CA ASP A 22 -9.54 11.99 0.94
C ASP A 22 -9.32 12.18 -0.56
N GLY A 23 -8.04 12.11 -0.97
CA GLY A 23 -7.77 11.69 -2.32
C GLY A 23 -8.41 10.32 -2.48
N PRO A 24 -9.09 10.01 -3.59
CA PRO A 24 -9.44 8.64 -3.91
C PRO A 24 -8.16 7.87 -4.25
N GLU A 25 -7.27 7.63 -3.28
CA GLU A 25 -6.12 6.74 -3.40
C GLU A 25 -6.54 5.28 -3.20
N ARG A 26 -7.59 4.84 -3.90
CA ARG A 26 -7.88 3.43 -4.19
C ARG A 26 -8.65 3.30 -5.50
N THR A 27 -8.18 3.94 -6.56
CA THR A 27 -8.68 3.64 -7.90
C THR A 27 -7.54 3.11 -8.73
N GLY A 28 -7.42 1.79 -8.74
CA GLY A 28 -6.60 1.06 -9.68
C GLY A 28 -7.12 -0.36 -9.67
N GLY A 29 -7.83 -0.76 -10.73
CA GLY A 29 -8.33 -2.10 -11.03
C GLY A 29 -9.25 -2.75 -10.00
N GLU A 30 -10.55 -2.50 -10.12
CA GLU A 30 -11.63 -3.18 -9.42
C GLU A 30 -11.78 -4.62 -9.95
N GLY A 31 -11.20 -5.58 -9.21
CA GLY A 31 -11.92 -6.81 -8.95
C GLY A 31 -12.45 -6.66 -7.53
N GLU A 32 -13.77 -6.69 -7.34
CA GLU A 32 -14.40 -6.68 -6.00
C GLU A 32 -13.64 -7.62 -5.06
N GLY A 33 -12.99 -7.06 -4.03
CA GLY A 33 -12.29 -7.83 -2.99
C GLY A 33 -10.76 -7.98 -3.10
N PHE A 34 -10.10 -7.41 -4.11
CA PHE A 34 -8.63 -7.38 -4.16
C PHE A 34 -8.05 -6.13 -3.46
N VAL A 35 -7.09 -6.34 -2.56
CA VAL A 35 -6.40 -5.30 -1.78
C VAL A 35 -4.91 -5.30 -2.13
N GLY A 36 -4.36 -4.13 -2.39
CA GLY A 36 -2.92 -3.91 -2.59
C GLY A 36 -2.50 -2.58 -1.97
N ASP A 37 -1.21 -2.39 -1.74
CA ASP A 37 -0.65 -1.20 -1.07
C ASP A 37 0.03 -0.21 -2.03
N GLY A 38 -0.05 -0.47 -3.33
CA GLY A 38 0.47 0.41 -4.38
C GLY A 38 1.99 0.53 -4.43
N ARG A 39 2.73 -0.39 -3.78
CA ARG A 39 4.19 -0.39 -3.78
C ARG A 39 4.73 -1.58 -4.54
N THR A 40 5.84 -1.37 -5.24
CA THR A 40 6.55 -2.46 -5.92
C THR A 40 7.19 -3.40 -4.91
N LYS A 41 7.22 -4.68 -5.27
CA LYS A 41 7.70 -5.78 -4.45
C LYS A 41 8.44 -6.77 -5.32
N HIS A 42 9.29 -7.54 -4.70
CA HIS A 42 9.80 -8.77 -5.26
C HIS A 42 8.93 -9.93 -4.76
N VAL A 43 8.48 -10.79 -5.67
CA VAL A 43 7.54 -11.87 -5.37
C VAL A 43 8.11 -13.19 -5.85
N THR A 44 8.17 -14.16 -4.96
CA THR A 44 8.46 -15.55 -5.31
C THR A 44 7.24 -16.41 -5.01
N VAL A 45 6.76 -17.12 -6.01
CA VAL A 45 5.66 -18.09 -5.89
C VAL A 45 6.22 -19.49 -6.06
N ILE A 46 5.89 -20.39 -5.13
CA ILE A 46 6.12 -21.82 -5.23
C ILE A 46 4.75 -22.47 -5.37
N THR A 47 4.50 -23.14 -6.51
CA THR A 47 3.27 -23.89 -6.74
C THR A 47 3.30 -25.21 -5.99
N ARG A 48 2.14 -25.85 -5.78
CA ARG A 48 2.06 -27.19 -5.17
C ARG A 48 2.73 -28.29 -5.98
N GLU A 49 2.99 -28.03 -7.26
CA GLU A 49 3.75 -28.93 -8.13
C GLU A 49 5.27 -28.76 -7.95
N GLY A 50 5.69 -27.82 -7.09
CA GLY A 50 7.10 -27.51 -6.83
C GLY A 50 7.71 -26.51 -7.81
N GLU A 51 6.92 -25.91 -8.71
CA GLU A 51 7.41 -24.92 -9.66
C GLU A 51 7.67 -23.58 -8.93
N ARG A 52 8.87 -23.03 -9.08
CA ARG A 52 9.24 -21.71 -8.57
C ARG A 52 9.15 -20.66 -9.68
N ARG A 53 8.34 -19.63 -9.47
CA ARG A 53 8.23 -18.42 -10.31
C ARG A 53 8.66 -17.20 -9.54
N GLU A 54 9.48 -16.36 -10.15
CA GLU A 54 10.03 -15.15 -9.54
C GLU A 54 9.67 -13.91 -10.35
N HIS A 55 9.26 -12.85 -9.66
CA HIS A 55 8.85 -11.57 -10.22
C HIS A 55 9.61 -10.45 -9.49
N GLY A 56 10.38 -9.66 -10.22
CA GLY A 56 11.05 -8.47 -9.71
C GLY A 56 10.25 -7.20 -10.01
N ASP A 57 10.26 -6.25 -9.07
CA ASP A 57 9.68 -4.90 -9.24
C ASP A 57 8.23 -4.88 -9.75
N VAL A 58 7.37 -5.69 -9.11
CA VAL A 58 5.95 -5.84 -9.47
C VAL A 58 5.01 -5.28 -8.42
N TYR A 59 3.81 -4.90 -8.84
CA TYR A 59 2.69 -4.60 -7.96
C TYR A 59 1.93 -5.88 -7.62
N VAL A 60 1.47 -5.96 -6.37
CA VAL A 60 0.72 -7.11 -5.87
C VAL A 60 -0.60 -6.66 -5.30
N LYS A 61 -1.66 -7.37 -5.69
CA LYS A 61 -2.94 -7.36 -4.98
C LYS A 61 -3.27 -8.77 -4.50
N HIS A 62 -4.05 -8.87 -3.43
CA HIS A 62 -4.53 -10.15 -2.94
C HIS A 62 -6.00 -10.06 -2.53
N SER A 63 -6.71 -11.16 -2.69
CA SER A 63 -8.06 -11.37 -2.16
C SER A 63 -8.04 -12.55 -1.17
N ALA A 64 -9.21 -13.09 -0.82
CA ALA A 64 -9.30 -14.33 -0.06
C ALA A 64 -8.67 -15.50 -0.84
N ASP A 65 -8.96 -15.59 -2.14
CA ASP A 65 -8.69 -16.79 -2.95
C ASP A 65 -7.46 -16.69 -3.85
N ALA A 66 -6.93 -15.49 -4.12
CA ALA A 66 -5.87 -15.32 -5.10
C ALA A 66 -4.91 -14.17 -4.81
N PHE A 67 -3.76 -14.22 -5.48
CA PHE A 67 -2.82 -13.12 -5.66
C PHE A 67 -2.81 -12.68 -7.13
N LEU A 68 -2.76 -11.39 -7.38
CA LEU A 68 -2.49 -10.81 -8.69
C LEU A 68 -1.11 -10.17 -8.64
N VAL A 69 -0.31 -10.44 -9.65
CA VAL A 69 1.04 -9.91 -9.83
C VAL A 69 1.10 -9.22 -11.18
N SER A 70 1.46 -7.94 -11.19
CA SER A 70 1.51 -7.15 -12.42
C SER A 70 2.73 -6.23 -12.45
N PRO A 71 3.35 -6.00 -13.62
CA PRO A 71 4.39 -4.98 -13.76
C PRO A 71 3.86 -3.55 -13.60
N THR A 72 2.54 -3.33 -13.70
CA THR A 72 1.92 -2.00 -13.60
C THR A 72 0.88 -1.94 -12.49
N PHE A 73 0.66 -0.74 -11.94
CA PHE A 73 -0.31 -0.51 -10.87
C PHE A 73 -1.77 -0.71 -11.32
N GLU A 74 -2.01 -0.71 -12.64
CA GLU A 74 -3.35 -0.83 -13.24
C GLU A 74 -3.83 -2.28 -13.37
N PHE A 75 -2.92 -3.27 -13.31
CA PHE A 75 -3.22 -4.70 -13.49
C PHE A 75 -3.98 -5.01 -14.80
N PRO A 76 -3.39 -4.72 -15.99
CA PRO A 76 -4.00 -5.09 -17.27
C PRO A 76 -4.05 -6.61 -17.46
N ASP A 77 -5.14 -7.12 -18.04
CA ASP A 77 -5.39 -8.58 -18.15
C ASP A 77 -4.30 -9.36 -18.90
N GLY A 78 -3.62 -8.72 -19.87
CA GLY A 78 -2.58 -9.37 -20.68
C GLY A 78 -1.22 -9.50 -20.01
N GLU A 79 -0.96 -8.73 -18.95
CA GLU A 79 0.34 -8.68 -18.26
C GLU A 79 0.21 -9.06 -16.77
N THR A 80 -1.02 -9.27 -16.31
CA THR A 80 -1.31 -9.65 -14.93
C THR A 80 -1.31 -11.17 -14.79
N THR A 81 -0.42 -11.68 -13.96
CA THR A 81 -0.44 -13.09 -13.58
C THR A 81 -1.32 -13.28 -12.35
N ARG A 82 -2.30 -14.18 -12.46
CA ARG A 82 -3.14 -14.60 -11.34
C ARG A 82 -2.64 -15.91 -10.75
N TYR A 83 -2.47 -15.94 -9.44
CA TYR A 83 -2.14 -17.11 -8.66
C TYR A 83 -3.29 -17.48 -7.74
N GLY A 84 -3.92 -18.62 -7.96
CA GLY A 84 -4.86 -19.19 -7.00
C GLY A 84 -4.13 -19.64 -5.74
N LYS A 85 -4.61 -19.26 -4.56
CA LYS A 85 -3.99 -19.67 -3.29
C LYS A 85 -4.09 -21.18 -3.05
N ALA A 86 -5.12 -21.81 -3.60
CA ALA A 86 -5.27 -23.27 -3.55
C ALA A 86 -4.14 -24.00 -4.30
N ASP A 87 -3.57 -23.37 -5.32
CA ASP A 87 -2.53 -23.94 -6.19
C ASP A 87 -1.12 -23.54 -5.75
N CYS A 88 -1.01 -22.59 -4.81
CA CYS A 88 0.25 -22.15 -4.23
C CYS A 88 0.60 -23.01 -3.01
N GLU A 89 1.85 -23.48 -2.95
CA GLU A 89 2.43 -23.99 -1.71
C GLU A 89 2.88 -22.82 -0.84
N ARG A 90 3.57 -21.84 -1.45
CA ARG A 90 4.11 -20.68 -0.73
C ARG A 90 4.21 -19.47 -1.64
N VAL A 91 3.80 -18.31 -1.14
CA VAL A 91 4.05 -17.02 -1.76
C VAL A 91 4.89 -16.19 -0.80
N THR A 92 6.06 -15.74 -1.25
CA THR A 92 6.95 -14.86 -0.50
C THR A 92 6.92 -13.49 -1.15
N VAL A 93 6.58 -12.47 -0.38
CA VAL A 93 6.51 -11.08 -0.84
C VAL A 93 7.53 -10.28 -0.04
N THR A 94 8.57 -9.80 -0.72
CA THR A 94 9.61 -8.98 -0.11
C THR A 94 9.54 -7.57 -0.68
N GLN A 95 9.38 -6.60 0.22
CA GLN A 95 9.51 -5.20 -0.14
C GLN A 95 10.86 -4.71 0.35
N HIS A 96 11.70 -4.25 -0.57
CA HIS A 96 12.99 -3.68 -0.21
C HIS A 96 12.75 -2.27 0.36
N HIS A 97 12.61 -2.17 1.68
CA HIS A 97 12.76 -0.89 2.36
C HIS A 97 14.26 -0.59 2.45
N SER A 98 14.67 0.55 1.90
CA SER A 98 16.07 1.02 1.94
C SER A 98 16.57 1.36 3.36
N SER A 99 15.76 1.18 4.41
CA SER A 99 16.12 1.47 5.80
C SER A 99 15.80 0.31 6.75
N CYS A 100 16.45 -0.85 6.59
CA CYS A 100 16.44 -1.87 7.63
C CYS A 100 17.45 -1.50 8.72
N PHE A 101 16.98 -0.97 9.86
CA PHE A 101 17.81 -0.80 11.06
C PHE A 101 17.90 -2.11 11.83
N ILE A 102 19.10 -2.67 11.96
CA ILE A 102 19.37 -3.85 12.80
C ILE A 102 19.92 -3.35 14.14
N THR A 103 19.18 -3.57 15.23
CA THR A 103 19.69 -3.36 16.61
C THR A 103 19.98 -4.71 17.25
N THR A 104 21.25 -5.06 17.38
CA THR A 104 21.69 -6.30 18.01
C THR A 104 22.07 -6.02 19.47
N THR A 105 21.30 -6.54 20.42
CA THR A 105 21.67 -6.56 21.85
C THR A 105 22.28 -7.90 22.20
N ARG A 106 23.42 -7.92 22.90
CA ARG A 106 23.95 -9.14 23.52
C ARG A 106 23.39 -9.26 24.94
N VAL A 107 22.76 -10.38 25.25
CA VAL A 107 22.45 -10.74 26.64
C VAL A 107 23.74 -11.23 27.29
N ARG A 108 24.21 -10.52 28.32
CA ARG A 108 25.30 -10.96 29.19
C ARG A 108 24.67 -11.74 30.34
N SER A 109 24.75 -13.06 30.31
CA SER A 109 24.44 -13.88 31.48
C SER A 109 25.53 -13.66 32.52
N GLY A 110 25.15 -13.25 33.73
CA GLY A 110 25.99 -13.16 34.91
C GLY A 110 25.40 -14.01 36.02
#